data_AF-A0A3D4XXH2-F1
#
_entry.id   AF-A0A3D4XXH2-F1
#
_cell.length_a   1.000
_cell.length_b   1.000
_cell.length_c   1.000
_cell.angle_alpha   90.00
_cell.angle_beta   90.00
_cell.angle_gamma   90.00
#
_symmetry.space_group_name_H-M   'P 1'
#
loop_
_entity.id
_entity.type
_entity.pdbx_description
1 polymer ?
#
loop_
_entity_poly.entity_id
_entity_poly.type
_entity_poly.pdbx_seq_one_letter_code
_entity_poly.pdbx_strand_id
1 'polypeptide(L)'
;MKNENQVSSLVPSKQLKDLGVKQESIWVYVDTPRGYNLILNRPDSDIFKCSREQISAFTVAELGEMLAKYNKNRDFVVTNFDNEEDFEWICQIQRFDSDDYIGETFYAESEADARAKMLIYLIKNKLV
;
A
#
# COMPACT_ATOMS: atom_id res chain seq x y z
N MET A 1 -17.50 -4.63 2.99
CA MET A 1 -16.22 -3.91 2.82
C MET A 1 -16.24 -2.67 3.71
N LYS A 2 -15.31 -2.53 4.66
CA LYS A 2 -15.21 -1.36 5.55
C LYS A 2 -14.21 -0.35 4.97
N ASN A 3 -14.38 0.95 5.23
CA ASN A 3 -13.51 2.01 4.69
C ASN A 3 -12.03 1.84 5.08
N GLU A 4 -11.76 1.30 6.27
CA GLU A 4 -10.40 0.99 6.72
C GLU A 4 -9.67 -0.04 5.84
N ASN A 5 -10.40 -0.90 5.11
CA ASN A 5 -9.80 -1.86 4.19
C ASN A 5 -9.47 -1.25 2.81
N GLN A 6 -9.75 0.04 2.62
CA GLN A 6 -9.49 0.76 1.37
C GLN A 6 -8.23 1.62 1.43
N VAL A 7 -7.53 1.63 2.56
CA VAL A 7 -6.28 2.37 2.80
C VAL A 7 -5.23 1.45 3.38
N SER A 8 -3.95 1.73 3.10
CA SER A 8 -2.84 0.95 3.63
C SER A 8 -2.70 1.15 5.14
N SER A 9 -2.38 0.07 5.84
CA SER A 9 -2.07 0.06 7.26
C SER A 9 -0.83 0.89 7.58
N LEU A 10 -0.67 1.28 8.85
CA LEU A 10 0.44 2.12 9.31
C LEU A 10 1.82 1.53 8.99
N VAL A 11 1.99 0.22 9.16
CA VAL A 11 3.29 -0.46 8.95
C VAL A 11 3.78 -0.37 7.50
N PRO A 12 3.01 -0.82 6.48
CA PRO A 12 3.43 -0.64 5.09
C PRO A 12 3.51 0.85 4.69
N SER A 13 2.64 1.71 5.22
CA SER A 13 2.69 3.16 4.96
C SER A 13 4.01 3.80 5.43
N LYS A 14 4.49 3.42 6.63
CA LYS A 14 5.82 3.82 7.13
C LYS A 14 6.94 3.36 6.20
N GLN A 15 6.90 2.09 5.78
CA GLN A 15 7.92 1.55 4.89
C GLN A 15 7.95 2.28 3.54
N LEU A 16 6.79 2.61 2.96
CA LEU A 16 6.72 3.38 1.72
C LEU A 16 7.31 4.78 1.89
N LYS A 17 7.05 5.45 3.03
CA LYS A 17 7.66 6.74 3.37
C LYS A 17 9.19 6.63 3.48
N ASP A 18 9.70 5.62 4.18
CA ASP A 18 11.14 5.37 4.34
C ASP A 18 11.83 5.07 3.00
N LEU A 19 11.11 4.45 2.07
CA LEU A 19 11.56 4.19 0.70
C LEU A 19 11.48 5.43 -0.22
N GLY A 20 11.05 6.58 0.30
CA GLY A 20 10.98 7.84 -0.45
C GLY A 20 9.77 7.97 -1.37
N VAL A 21 8.73 7.13 -1.21
CA VAL A 21 7.48 7.30 -1.95
C VAL A 21 6.83 8.62 -1.56
N LYS A 22 6.43 9.39 -2.56
CA LYS A 22 5.83 10.72 -2.38
C LYS A 22 4.60 10.61 -1.48
N GLN A 23 4.59 11.36 -0.37
CA GLN A 23 3.55 11.31 0.66
C GLN A 23 2.35 12.19 0.28
N GLU A 24 1.63 11.78 -0.76
CA GLU A 24 0.42 12.44 -1.25
C GLU A 24 -0.74 11.45 -1.20
N SER A 25 -1.62 11.62 -0.21
CA SER A 25 -2.87 10.88 -0.11
C SER A 25 -3.93 11.71 0.61
N ILE A 26 -5.19 11.41 0.33
CA ILE A 26 -6.35 11.98 1.03
C ILE A 26 -6.39 11.51 2.49
N TRP A 27 -5.80 10.36 2.80
CA TRP A 27 -5.75 9.83 4.17
C TRP A 27 -4.33 9.87 4.73
N VAL A 28 -4.23 10.16 6.03
CA VAL A 28 -2.94 10.32 6.71
C VAL A 28 -3.01 9.76 8.12
N TYR A 29 -1.98 9.02 8.50
CA TYR A 29 -1.70 8.71 9.89
C TYR A 29 -0.97 9.89 10.51
N VAL A 30 -1.52 10.41 11.62
CA VAL A 30 -0.90 11.46 12.42
C VAL A 30 -0.45 10.91 13.75
N ASP A 31 0.80 11.18 14.12
CA ASP A 31 1.31 10.85 15.47
C ASP A 31 0.81 11.87 16.48
N THR A 32 0.10 11.39 17.50
CA THR A 32 -0.47 12.18 18.59
C THR A 32 0.00 11.62 19.94
N PRO A 33 -0.20 12.33 21.07
CA PRO A 33 0.11 11.78 22.39
C PRO A 33 -0.60 10.46 22.73
N ARG A 34 -1.64 10.07 22.00
CA ARG A 34 -2.39 8.82 22.16
C ARG A 34 -1.97 7.74 21.14
N GLY A 35 -0.93 7.98 20.35
CA GLY A 35 -0.50 7.13 19.24
C GLY A 35 -1.00 7.63 17.88
N TYR A 36 -0.83 6.78 16.86
CA TYR A 36 -1.20 7.11 15.49
C TYR A 36 -2.71 7.03 15.29
N ASN A 37 -3.27 8.09 14.71
CA ASN A 37 -4.67 8.14 14.31
C ASN A 37 -4.79 8.32 12.80
N LEU A 38 -5.69 7.58 12.16
CA LEU A 38 -6.03 7.76 10.75
C LEU A 38 -7.05 8.89 10.62
N ILE A 39 -6.70 9.93 9.86
CA ILE A 39 -7.57 11.08 9.62
C ILE A 39 -7.59 11.45 8.13
N LEU A 40 -8.58 12.25 7.75
CA LEU A 40 -8.53 12.96 6.47
C LEU A 40 -7.40 13.98 6.49
N ASN A 41 -6.64 14.03 5.40
CA ASN A 41 -5.58 14.98 5.19
C ASN A 41 -6.17 16.40 5.01
N ARG A 42 -6.27 17.12 6.14
CA ARG A 42 -6.75 18.49 6.22
C ARG A 42 -5.65 19.34 6.85
N PRO A 43 -4.77 19.96 6.03
CA PRO A 43 -3.62 20.72 6.50
C PRO A 43 -3.97 21.84 7.50
N ASP A 44 -5.18 22.39 7.38
CA ASP A 44 -5.64 23.47 8.23
C ASP A 44 -6.13 23.04 9.61
N SER A 45 -6.34 21.73 9.84
CA SER A 45 -6.86 21.21 11.11
C SER A 45 -5.84 21.26 12.25
N ASP A 46 -6.30 21.53 13.47
CA ASP A 46 -5.43 21.62 14.65
C ASP A 46 -4.69 20.30 14.93
N ILE A 47 -5.35 19.16 14.70
CA ILE A 47 -4.76 17.84 14.84
C ILE A 47 -3.56 17.67 13.90
N PHE A 48 -3.70 18.13 12.65
CA PHE A 48 -2.63 18.05 11.66
C PHE A 48 -1.44 18.95 12.03
N LYS A 49 -1.70 20.18 12.47
CA LYS A 49 -0.68 21.15 12.89
C LYS A 49 0.08 20.73 14.15
N CYS A 50 -0.60 20.05 15.08
CA CYS A 50 -0.03 19.58 16.33
C CYS A 50 0.60 18.18 16.24
N SER A 51 0.52 17.52 15.08
CA SER A 51 1.10 16.20 14.87
C SER A 51 2.63 16.25 14.82
N ARG A 52 3.30 15.26 15.41
CA ARG A 52 4.76 15.13 15.35
C ARG A 52 5.23 14.55 14.03
N GLU A 53 4.40 13.69 13.46
CA GLU A 53 4.68 12.99 12.23
C GLU A 53 3.38 12.78 11.45
N GLN A 54 3.51 12.83 10.14
CA GLN A 54 2.45 12.55 9.18
C GLN A 54 2.94 11.50 8.18
N ILE A 55 2.09 10.52 7.89
CA ILE A 55 2.39 9.39 7.01
C ILE A 55 1.17 9.10 6.15
N SER A 56 1.31 9.14 4.83
CA SER A 56 0.20 8.88 3.91
C SER A 56 -0.32 7.45 4.09
N ALA A 57 -1.64 7.31 4.23
CA ALA A 57 -2.34 6.04 4.22
C ALA A 57 -2.94 5.84 2.82
N PHE A 58 -2.17 5.22 1.93
CA PHE A 58 -2.51 5.18 0.51
C PHE A 58 -3.73 4.32 0.24
N THR A 59 -4.62 4.81 -0.61
CA THR A 59 -5.80 4.07 -1.02
C THR A 59 -5.47 2.93 -1.98
N VAL A 60 -6.37 1.96 -2.12
CA VAL A 60 -6.29 0.92 -3.17
C VAL A 60 -6.08 1.55 -4.56
N ALA A 61 -6.80 2.63 -4.86
CA ALA A 61 -6.70 3.33 -6.14
C ALA A 61 -5.33 4.00 -6.33
N GLU A 62 -4.84 4.74 -5.33
CA GLU A 62 -3.52 5.38 -5.37
C GLU A 62 -2.40 4.35 -5.55
N LEU A 63 -2.44 3.24 -4.81
CA LEU A 63 -1.48 2.14 -4.96
C LEU A 63 -1.60 1.46 -6.33
N GLY A 64 -2.81 1.30 -6.85
CA GLY A 64 -3.06 0.80 -8.20
C GLY A 64 -2.43 1.66 -9.28
N GLU A 65 -2.58 2.99 -9.21
CA GLU A 65 -1.93 3.92 -10.14
C GLU A 65 -0.40 3.88 -10.02
N MET A 66 0.13 3.78 -8.80
CA MET A 66 1.57 3.64 -8.59
C MET A 66 2.11 2.35 -9.22
N LEU A 67 1.44 1.22 -9.01
CA LEU A 67 1.82 -0.07 -9.62
C LEU A 67 1.69 -0.06 -11.15
N ALA A 68 0.65 0.56 -11.70
CA ALA A 68 0.41 0.64 -13.14
C ALA A 68 1.55 1.34 -13.89
N LYS A 69 2.24 2.30 -13.28
CA LYS A 69 3.42 2.96 -13.87
C LYS A 69 4.56 1.99 -14.18
N TYR A 70 4.57 0.84 -13.52
CA TYR A 70 5.61 -0.19 -13.61
C TYR A 70 5.19 -1.40 -14.46
N ASN A 71 4.02 -1.33 -15.12
CA ASN A 71 3.38 -2.44 -15.82
C ASN A 71 3.90 -2.71 -17.24
N LYS A 72 5.07 -2.19 -17.64
CA LYS A 72 5.47 -2.20 -19.07
C LYS A 72 5.63 -3.61 -19.66
N ASN A 73 6.11 -4.58 -18.88
CA ASN A 73 6.32 -5.99 -19.27
C ASN A 73 5.92 -6.97 -18.16
N ARG A 74 4.96 -6.58 -17.32
CA ARG A 74 4.54 -7.38 -16.16
C ARG A 74 3.03 -7.48 -16.19
N ASP A 75 2.48 -8.56 -15.67
CA ASP A 75 1.07 -8.61 -15.33
C ASP A 75 0.94 -8.60 -13.82
N PHE A 76 0.15 -7.65 -13.32
CA PHE A 76 -0.28 -7.62 -11.93
C PHE A 76 -1.64 -8.28 -11.82
N VAL A 77 -1.71 -9.35 -11.05
CA VAL A 77 -2.98 -9.99 -10.69
C VAL A 77 -3.28 -9.63 -9.25
N VAL A 78 -4.46 -9.06 -9.01
CA VAL A 78 -4.98 -8.80 -7.66
C VAL A 78 -6.27 -9.58 -7.52
N THR A 79 -6.32 -10.46 -6.54
CA THR A 79 -7.50 -11.30 -6.25
C THR A 79 -7.63 -11.45 -4.74
N ASN A 80 -8.80 -11.85 -4.27
CA ASN A 80 -8.95 -12.39 -2.93
C ASN A 80 -9.09 -13.92 -3.00
N PHE A 81 -8.64 -14.59 -1.95
CA PHE A 81 -8.98 -15.98 -1.66
C PHE A 81 -9.94 -15.96 -0.48
N ASP A 82 -11.09 -16.61 -0.65
CA ASP A 82 -12.10 -16.76 0.39
C ASP A 82 -12.32 -18.27 0.57
N ASN A 83 -11.65 -18.84 1.57
CA ASN A 83 -11.94 -20.19 2.04
C ASN A 83 -12.74 -20.06 3.34
N GLU A 84 -13.54 -21.06 3.69
CA GLU A 84 -14.44 -21.03 4.87
C GLU A 84 -13.74 -20.68 6.21
N GLU A 85 -12.41 -20.76 6.27
CA GLU A 85 -11.59 -20.47 7.46
C GLU A 85 -10.71 -19.21 7.34
N ASP A 86 -10.39 -18.70 6.14
CA ASP A 86 -9.43 -17.58 5.95
C ASP A 86 -9.80 -16.68 4.75
N PHE A 87 -9.86 -15.36 5.00
CA PHE A 87 -10.03 -14.33 3.96
C PHE A 87 -8.72 -13.56 3.78
N GLU A 88 -8.08 -13.70 2.63
CA GLU A 88 -6.83 -12.99 2.31
C GLU A 88 -6.86 -12.35 0.92
N TRP A 89 -6.34 -11.13 0.84
CA TRP A 89 -6.02 -10.46 -0.42
C TRP A 89 -4.63 -10.88 -0.90
N ILE A 90 -4.57 -11.15 -2.20
CA ILE A 90 -3.40 -11.62 -2.90
C ILE A 90 -3.05 -10.60 -3.99
N CYS A 91 -1.81 -10.11 -3.98
CA CYS A 91 -1.23 -9.34 -5.08
C CYS A 91 -0.06 -10.12 -5.66
N GLN A 92 -0.17 -10.51 -6.93
CA GLN A 92 0.82 -11.27 -7.68
C GLN A 92 1.40 -10.42 -8.81
N ILE A 93 2.67 -10.64 -9.06
CA ILE A 93 3.36 -10.11 -10.22
C ILE A 93 3.98 -11.27 -10.99
N GLN A 94 3.73 -11.29 -12.30
CA GLN A 94 4.33 -12.24 -13.21
C GLN A 94 5.06 -11.48 -14.31
N ARG A 95 6.23 -11.99 -14.68
CA ARG A 95 7.03 -11.46 -15.79
C ARG A 95 7.10 -12.50 -16.88
N PHE A 96 6.79 -12.11 -18.12
CA PHE A 96 6.74 -13.01 -19.28
C PHE A 96 8.01 -12.96 -20.15
N ASP A 97 9.09 -12.36 -19.66
CA ASP A 97 10.36 -12.27 -20.38
C ASP A 97 11.20 -13.53 -20.14
N SER A 98 11.22 -14.44 -21.11
CA SER A 98 12.03 -15.68 -21.19
C SER A 98 11.73 -16.78 -20.15
N ASP A 99 12.22 -18.00 -20.38
CA ASP A 99 11.91 -19.27 -19.69
C ASP A 99 12.11 -19.29 -18.15
N ASP A 100 12.44 -18.16 -17.53
CA ASP A 100 12.59 -17.99 -16.09
C ASP A 100 11.32 -17.36 -15.47
N TYR A 101 10.52 -18.19 -14.78
CA TYR A 101 9.40 -17.73 -13.98
C TYR A 101 9.90 -16.91 -12.78
N ILE A 102 9.76 -15.58 -12.86
CA ILE A 102 9.87 -14.70 -11.70
C ILE A 102 8.46 -14.27 -11.32
N GLY A 103 7.85 -15.07 -10.43
CA GLY A 103 6.54 -14.78 -9.85
C GLY A 103 6.67 -14.54 -8.35
N GLU A 104 6.16 -13.40 -7.87
CA GLU A 104 6.11 -13.08 -6.44
C GLU A 104 4.66 -12.88 -6.02
N THR A 105 4.31 -13.38 -4.85
CA THR A 105 2.95 -13.33 -4.30
C THR A 105 2.97 -12.69 -2.92
N PHE A 106 2.12 -11.68 -2.72
CA PHE A 106 1.97 -10.99 -1.44
C PHE A 106 0.56 -11.16 -0.89
N TYR A 107 0.48 -11.60 0.36
CA TYR A 107 -0.76 -11.84 1.08
C TYR A 107 -1.00 -10.75 2.13
N ALA A 108 -2.23 -10.31 2.31
CA ALA A 108 -2.64 -9.40 3.39
C ALA A 108 -4.14 -9.47 3.68
N GLU A 109 -4.56 -8.98 4.85
CA GLU A 109 -5.98 -8.89 5.23
C GLU A 109 -6.77 -7.85 4.39
N SER A 110 -6.07 -6.90 3.75
CA SER A 110 -6.66 -5.86 2.91
C SER A 110 -5.96 -5.78 1.55
N GLU A 111 -6.72 -5.40 0.51
CA GLU A 111 -6.19 -5.19 -0.84
C GLU A 111 -5.12 -4.09 -0.84
N ALA A 112 -5.36 -3.02 -0.08
CA ALA A 112 -4.41 -1.91 0.06
C ALA A 112 -3.06 -2.41 0.60
N ASP A 113 -3.07 -3.26 1.63
CA ASP A 113 -1.83 -3.80 2.18
C ASP A 113 -1.15 -4.79 1.23
N ALA A 114 -1.91 -5.61 0.50
CA ALA A 114 -1.35 -6.52 -0.50
C ALA A 114 -0.63 -5.73 -1.62
N ARG A 115 -1.26 -4.67 -2.13
CA ARG A 115 -0.68 -3.77 -3.14
C ARG A 115 0.52 -2.97 -2.58
N ALA A 116 0.45 -2.51 -1.33
CA ALA A 116 1.55 -1.80 -0.70
C ALA A 116 2.78 -2.70 -0.52
N LYS A 117 2.60 -3.95 -0.09
CA LYS A 117 3.67 -4.96 0.01
C LYS A 117 4.33 -5.21 -1.35
N MET A 118 3.53 -5.33 -2.41
CA MET A 118 4.04 -5.44 -3.78
C MET A 118 4.91 -4.22 -4.16
N LEU A 119 4.40 -3.02 -3.95
CA LEU A 119 5.14 -1.79 -4.27
C LEU A 119 6.46 -1.68 -3.47
N ILE A 120 6.44 -2.03 -2.19
CA ILE A 120 7.62 -2.09 -1.33
C ILE A 120 8.66 -3.06 -1.90
N TYR A 121 8.25 -4.27 -2.29
CA TYR A 121 9.14 -5.27 -2.87
C TYR A 121 9.79 -4.75 -4.15
N LEU A 122 8.99 -4.16 -5.02
CA LEU A 122 9.46 -3.61 -6.29
C LEU A 122 10.55 -2.56 -6.09
N ILE A 123 10.31 -1.59 -5.20
CA ILE A 123 11.26 -0.51 -4.90
C ILE A 123 12.53 -1.08 -4.26
N LYS A 124 12.40 -1.96 -3.25
CA LYS A 124 13.56 -2.55 -2.55
C LYS A 124 14.48 -3.32 -3.48
N ASN A 125 13.91 -4.05 -4.45
CA ASN A 125 14.67 -4.84 -5.41
C ASN A 125 15.08 -4.07 -6.67
N LYS A 126 14.85 -2.74 -6.71
CA LYS A 126 15.16 -1.89 -7.89
C LYS A 126 14.54 -2.44 -9.17
N LEU A 127 13.35 -3.00 -9.02
CA LEU A 127 12.56 -3.54 -10.12
C LEU A 127 11.69 -2.46 -10.77
N VAL A 128 11.82 -1.21 -10.28
CA VAL A 128 11.10 0.02 -10.65
C VAL A 128 12.01 1.23 -10.59
#